data_AF-A0A3M7SSM5-F1
#
_entry.id   AF-A0A3M7SSM5-F1
#
_cell.length_a   1.000
_cell.length_b   1.000
_cell.length_c   1.000
_cell.angle_alpha   90.00
_cell.angle_beta   90.00
_cell.angle_gamma   90.00
#
_symmetry.space_group_name_H-M   'P 1'
#
loop_
_entity.id
_entity.type
_entity.pdbx_description
1 polymer ?
#
loop_
_entity_poly.entity_id
_entity_poly.type
_entity_poly.pdbx_seq_one_letter_code
_entity_poly.pdbx_strand_id
1 'polypeptide(L)'
;MKRGIGNNLLYDGETGTFDEFEAAFKYDGIIYGWNEEQKIEAIQVCLTGKAKKQYEQMSETEKSSIKTILEKLKKGCVKSPEYYLNLFYSIQLKPEEKIANFCYEIEKLIVLQ
;
A
#
# COMPACT_ATOMS: atom_id res chain seq x y z
N MET A 1 -7.85 24.79 9.50
CA MET A 1 -8.29 23.51 8.89
C MET A 1 -7.67 23.39 7.51
N LYS A 2 -6.62 22.58 7.34
CA LYS A 2 -6.06 22.25 6.02
C LYS A 2 -7.06 21.32 5.31
N ARG A 3 -7.89 21.88 4.44
CA ARG A 3 -8.74 21.13 3.49
C ARG A 3 -7.81 20.48 2.47
N GLY A 4 -7.90 19.16 2.28
CA GLY A 4 -7.36 18.50 1.08
C GLY A 4 -6.67 17.16 1.25
N ILE A 5 -6.36 16.70 2.46
CA ILE A 5 -5.81 15.34 2.65
C ILE A 5 -6.96 14.48 3.19
N GLY A 6 -7.69 13.84 2.29
CA GLY A 6 -8.76 12.91 2.65
C GLY A 6 -8.20 11.78 3.52
N ASN A 7 -8.91 11.45 4.59
CA ASN A 7 -8.57 10.41 5.58
C ASN A 7 -8.38 8.98 5.00
N ASN A 8 -8.40 8.78 3.68
CA ASN A 8 -8.44 7.47 3.01
C ASN A 8 -7.11 7.06 2.34
N LEU A 9 -6.04 7.84 2.47
CA LEU A 9 -4.74 7.60 1.79
C LEU A 9 -3.62 7.14 2.72
N LEU A 10 -3.95 6.70 3.94
CA LEU A 10 -2.94 6.19 4.86
C LEU A 10 -2.48 4.80 4.39
N TYR A 11 -1.17 4.65 4.17
CA TYR A 11 -0.52 3.38 3.88
C TYR A 11 0.35 2.96 5.06
N ASP A 12 -0.01 1.86 5.70
CA ASP A 12 0.71 1.31 6.84
C ASP A 12 1.81 0.30 6.44
N GLY A 13 1.78 -0.20 5.20
CA GLY A 13 2.69 -1.23 4.70
C GLY A 13 2.27 -2.67 5.01
N GLU A 14 1.06 -2.88 5.52
CA GLU A 14 0.54 -4.19 5.96
C GLU A 14 -0.90 -4.48 5.49
N THR A 15 -1.75 -3.46 5.43
CA THR A 15 -3.14 -3.54 4.98
C THR A 15 -3.31 -2.95 3.58
N GLY A 16 -4.20 -3.56 2.78
CA GLY A 16 -4.37 -3.21 1.36
C GLY A 16 -3.16 -3.59 0.49
N THR A 17 -3.20 -3.18 -0.77
CA THR A 17 -2.08 -3.38 -1.70
C THR A 17 -1.29 -2.09 -1.93
N PHE A 18 0.01 -2.23 -2.19
CA PHE A 18 0.84 -1.07 -2.56
C PHE A 18 0.34 -0.41 -3.86
N ASP A 19 -0.12 -1.20 -4.83
CA ASP A 19 -0.53 -0.70 -6.13
C ASP A 19 -1.82 0.14 -6.06
N GLU A 20 -2.79 -0.24 -5.21
CA GLU A 20 -3.97 0.59 -4.92
C GLU A 20 -3.60 1.92 -4.28
N PHE A 21 -2.69 1.89 -3.30
CA PHE A 21 -2.18 3.09 -2.67
C PHE A 21 -1.46 4.01 -3.67
N GLU A 22 -0.55 3.45 -4.48
CA GLU A 22 0.21 4.21 -5.47
C GLU A 22 -0.72 4.86 -6.51
N ALA A 23 -1.74 4.12 -6.98
CA ALA A 23 -2.72 4.63 -7.92
C ALA A 23 -3.52 5.81 -7.31
N ALA A 24 -4.00 5.66 -6.08
CA ALA A 24 -4.75 6.71 -5.38
C ALA A 24 -3.87 7.95 -5.12
N PHE A 25 -2.63 7.77 -4.67
CA PHE A 25 -1.67 8.86 -4.45
C PHE A 25 -1.37 9.65 -5.74
N LYS A 26 -1.16 8.94 -6.86
CA LYS A 26 -0.94 9.57 -8.17
C LYS A 26 -2.17 10.35 -8.64
N TYR A 27 -3.36 9.80 -8.43
CA TYR A 27 -4.62 10.43 -8.79
C TYR A 27 -4.82 11.75 -8.03
N ASP A 28 -4.59 11.76 -6.72
CA ASP A 28 -4.64 12.97 -5.89
C ASP A 28 -3.63 14.01 -6.35
N GLY A 29 -2.40 13.58 -6.66
CA GLY A 29 -1.39 14.48 -7.22
C GLY A 29 -1.81 15.15 -8.52
N ILE A 30 -2.58 14.47 -9.37
CA ILE A 30 -3.14 15.04 -10.60
C ILE A 30 -4.28 16.01 -10.30
N ILE A 31 -5.24 15.60 -9.45
CA ILE A 31 -6.41 16.42 -9.09
C ILE A 31 -6.00 17.75 -8.46
N TYR A 32 -5.05 17.69 -7.53
CA TYR A 32 -4.59 18.85 -6.79
C TYR A 32 -3.43 19.58 -7.47
N GLY A 33 -2.94 19.08 -8.61
CA GLY A 33 -1.87 19.71 -9.38
C GLY A 33 -0.54 19.78 -8.63
N TRP A 34 -0.19 18.74 -7.88
CA TRP A 34 1.04 18.71 -7.08
C TRP A 34 2.29 18.70 -7.96
N ASN A 35 3.22 19.60 -7.65
CA ASN A 35 4.59 19.51 -8.14
C ASN A 35 5.39 18.43 -7.38
N GLU A 36 6.64 18.19 -7.78
CA GLU A 36 7.46 17.13 -7.16
C GLU A 36 7.74 17.36 -5.67
N GLU A 37 8.01 18.61 -5.25
CA GLU A 37 8.23 18.94 -3.84
C GLU A 37 6.99 18.65 -3.00
N GLN A 38 5.81 19.05 -3.50
CA GLN A 38 4.52 18.78 -2.84
C GLN A 38 4.22 17.29 -2.74
N LYS A 39 4.59 16.48 -3.74
CA LYS A 39 4.46 15.02 -3.66
C LYS A 39 5.37 14.43 -2.56
N ILE A 40 6.59 14.93 -2.44
CA ILE A 40 7.54 14.49 -1.39
C ILE A 40 7.02 14.85 0.01
N GLU A 41 6.45 16.04 0.18
CA GLU A 41 5.81 16.41 1.45
C GLU A 41 4.54 15.58 1.72
N ALA A 42 3.71 15.38 0.69
CA ALA A 42 2.46 14.65 0.79
C ALA A 42 2.68 13.17 1.12
N ILE A 43 3.68 12.51 0.51
CA ILE A 43 3.93 11.10 0.76
C ILE A 43 4.27 10.87 2.24
N GLN A 44 5.08 11.74 2.86
CA GLN A 44 5.45 11.60 4.26
C GLN A 44 4.25 11.57 5.21
N VAL A 45 3.20 12.36 4.92
CA VAL A 45 1.99 12.41 5.75
C VAL A 45 0.99 11.29 5.44
N CYS A 46 1.14 10.61 4.30
CA CYS A 46 0.33 9.46 3.92
C CYS A 46 0.87 8.14 4.50
N LEU A 47 2.06 8.11 5.10
CA LEU A 47 2.65 6.88 5.62
C LEU A 47 2.43 6.71 7.12
N THR A 48 2.08 5.49 7.51
CA THR A 48 1.99 5.06 8.92
C THR A 48 2.69 3.71 9.10
N GLY A 49 2.68 3.17 10.33
CA GLY A 49 3.10 1.79 10.59
C GLY A 49 4.48 1.41 10.05
N LYS A 50 4.55 0.27 9.35
CA LYS A 50 5.75 -0.29 8.74
C LYS A 50 6.27 0.59 7.60
N ALA A 51 5.38 1.12 6.77
CA ALA A 51 5.75 1.96 5.64
C ALA A 51 6.45 3.26 6.09
N LYS A 52 5.94 3.87 7.17
CA LYS A 52 6.59 5.06 7.77
C LYS A 52 7.98 4.74 8.33
N LYS A 53 8.14 3.65 9.07
CA LYS A 53 9.44 3.21 9.58
C LYS A 53 10.45 2.99 8.44
N GLN A 54 9.98 2.40 7.34
CA GLN A 54 10.83 2.18 6.17
C GLN A 54 11.25 3.49 5.51
N TYR A 55 10.33 4.46 5.38
CA TYR A 55 10.63 5.80 4.89
C TYR A 55 11.66 6.54 5.76
N GLU A 56 11.52 6.45 7.09
CA GLU A 56 12.45 7.09 8.03
C GLU A 56 13.88 6.52 7.93
N GLN A 57 14.03 5.25 7.54
CA GLN A 57 15.31 4.59 7.31
C GLN A 57 15.98 4.95 5.98
N MET A 58 15.28 5.64 5.06
CA MET A 58 15.86 6.10 3.81
C MET A 58 16.83 7.25 4.06
N SER A 59 17.88 7.34 3.25
CA SER A 59 18.79 8.48 3.22
C SER A 59 18.12 9.72 2.61
N GLU A 60 18.66 10.90 2.91
CA GLU A 60 18.11 12.16 2.38
C GLU A 60 18.18 12.25 0.86
N THR A 61 19.19 11.64 0.24
CA THR A 61 19.28 11.52 -1.22
C THR A 61 18.16 10.66 -1.79
N GLU A 62 17.79 9.56 -1.12
CA GLU A 62 16.66 8.72 -1.53
C GLU A 62 15.31 9.44 -1.36
N LYS A 63 15.16 10.27 -0.32
CA LYS A 63 13.94 11.06 -0.07
C LYS A 63 13.76 12.24 -1.03
N SER A 64 14.78 12.61 -1.80
CA SER A 64 14.70 13.70 -2.78
C SER A 64 13.92 13.34 -4.06
N SER A 65 13.50 12.08 -4.21
CA SER A 65 12.83 11.58 -5.42
C SER A 65 11.59 10.76 -5.04
N ILE A 66 10.40 11.25 -5.42
CA ILE A 66 9.16 10.52 -5.16
C ILE A 66 9.18 9.13 -5.79
N LYS A 67 9.80 9.00 -6.97
CA LYS A 67 9.96 7.71 -7.65
C LYS A 67 10.77 6.74 -6.81
N THR A 68 11.90 7.19 -6.26
CA THR A 68 12.77 6.37 -5.41
C THR A 68 12.05 5.95 -4.13
N ILE A 69 11.31 6.88 -3.52
CA ILE A 69 10.49 6.61 -2.33
C ILE A 69 9.47 5.51 -2.62
N LEU A 70 8.67 5.66 -3.67
CA LEU A 70 7.63 4.68 -4.05
C LEU A 70 8.24 3.31 -4.37
N GLU A 71 9.34 3.25 -5.11
CA GLU A 71 10.03 1.99 -5.42
C GLU A 71 10.54 1.27 -4.17
N LYS A 72 11.11 2.01 -3.21
CA LYS A 72 11.59 1.45 -1.95
C LYS A 72 10.42 0.93 -1.11
N LEU A 73 9.35 1.71 -0.98
CA LEU A 73 8.15 1.29 -0.26
C LEU A 73 7.54 0.03 -0.87
N LYS A 74 7.39 -0.04 -2.20
CA LYS A 74 6.94 -1.25 -2.90
C LYS A 74 7.77 -2.46 -2.49
N LYS A 75 9.09 -2.36 -2.55
CA LYS A 75 9.98 -3.49 -2.25
C LYS A 75 9.97 -3.92 -0.79
N GLY A 76 9.87 -2.99 0.16
CA GLY A 76 9.98 -3.35 1.59
C GLY A 76 8.63 -3.60 2.29
N CYS A 77 7.52 -3.14 1.69
CA CYS A 77 6.18 -3.38 2.22
C CYS A 77 5.45 -4.55 1.54
N VAL A 78 5.98 -5.10 0.45
CA VAL A 78 5.44 -6.34 -0.14
C VAL A 78 5.56 -7.49 0.85
N LYS A 79 4.47 -8.24 1.00
CA LYS A 79 4.44 -9.48 1.78
C LYS A 79 5.15 -10.57 1.00
N SER A 80 5.91 -11.41 1.69
CA SER A 80 6.65 -12.47 1.03
C SER A 80 5.69 -13.53 0.46
N PRO A 81 6.09 -14.29 -0.58
CA PRO A 81 5.27 -15.39 -1.10
C PRO A 81 4.84 -16.39 -0.01
N GLU A 82 5.69 -16.64 0.98
CA GLU A 82 5.42 -17.53 2.11
C GLU A 82 4.25 -17.03 2.98
N TYR A 83 4.08 -15.71 3.11
CA TYR A 83 2.92 -15.15 3.80
C TYR A 83 1.62 -15.56 3.11
N TYR A 84 1.55 -15.44 1.78
CA TYR A 84 0.35 -15.78 1.01
C TYR A 84 0.10 -17.29 0.99
N LEU A 85 1.16 -18.10 0.88
CA LEU A 85 1.08 -19.55 1.02
C LEU A 85 0.52 -19.96 2.39
N ASN A 86 1.02 -19.38 3.47
CA ASN A 86 0.52 -19.64 4.82
C ASN A 86 -0.95 -19.22 4.97
N LEU A 87 -1.34 -18.08 4.39
CA LEU A 87 -2.72 -17.62 4.43
C LEU A 87 -3.63 -18.59 3.69
N PHE A 88 -3.24 -19.01 2.48
CA PHE A 88 -3.96 -20.00 1.68
C PHE A 88 -4.15 -21.32 2.44
N TYR A 89 -3.10 -21.86 3.06
CA TYR A 89 -3.21 -23.09 3.85
C TYR A 89 -4.03 -22.95 5.13
N SER A 90 -4.16 -21.72 5.68
CA SER A 90 -4.93 -21.46 6.90
C SER A 90 -6.43 -21.26 6.66
N ILE A 91 -6.84 -20.98 5.41
CA ILE A 91 -8.23 -20.72 5.07
C ILE A 91 -9.01 -22.04 4.99
N GLN A 92 -10.12 -22.11 5.72
CA GLN A 92 -11.04 -23.24 5.73
C GLN A 92 -12.46 -22.75 5.48
N LEU A 93 -13.21 -23.47 4.64
CA LEU A 93 -14.61 -23.19 4.37
C LEU A 93 -15.41 -23.35 5.66
N LYS A 94 -16.10 -22.29 6.09
CA LYS A 94 -16.96 -22.34 7.26
C LYS A 94 -18.30 -23.01 6.89
N PRO A 95 -18.96 -23.74 7.81
CA PRO A 95 -20.22 -24.42 7.52
C PRO A 95 -21.34 -23.52 6.97
N GLU A 96 -21.37 -22.27 7.43
CA GLU A 96 -22.35 -21.24 7.05
C GLU A 96 -21.94 -20.40 5.83
N GLU A 97 -20.72 -20.56 5.31
CA GLU A 97 -20.21 -19.76 4.19
C GLU A 97 -20.66 -20.32 2.84
N LYS A 98 -21.08 -19.43 1.94
CA LYS A 98 -21.36 -19.81 0.54
C LYS A 98 -20.07 -20.18 -0.16
N ILE A 99 -20.04 -21.35 -0.80
CA ILE A 99 -18.90 -21.85 -1.60
C ILE A 99 -18.39 -20.79 -2.59
N ALA A 100 -19.29 -20.05 -3.25
CA ALA A 100 -18.89 -19.00 -4.20
C ALA A 100 -18.05 -17.89 -3.56
N ASN A 101 -18.38 -17.46 -2.34
CA ASN A 101 -17.61 -16.43 -1.63
C ASN A 101 -16.24 -16.97 -1.22
N PHE A 102 -16.21 -18.20 -0.73
CA PHE A 102 -14.97 -18.88 -0.38
C PHE A 102 -14.03 -19.01 -1.58
N CYS A 103 -14.54 -19.48 -2.73
CA CYS A 103 -13.76 -19.58 -3.97
C CYS A 103 -13.21 -18.23 -4.43
N TYR A 104 -14.00 -17.16 -4.30
CA TYR A 104 -13.57 -15.80 -4.65
C TYR A 104 -12.43 -15.29 -3.77
N GLU A 105 -12.47 -15.55 -2.46
CA GLU A 105 -11.37 -15.17 -1.55
C GLU A 105 -10.10 -15.99 -1.81
N ILE A 106 -10.23 -17.28 -2.16
CA ILE A 106 -9.10 -18.11 -2.59
C ILE A 106 -8.48 -17.59 -3.89
N GLU A 107 -9.31 -17.23 -4.87
CA GLU A 107 -8.85 -16.72 -6.17
C GLU A 107 -7.99 -15.45 -6.04
N LYS A 108 -8.38 -14.53 -5.15
CA LYS A 108 -7.59 -13.33 -4.85
C LYS A 108 -6.17 -13.64 -4.38
N LEU A 109 -5.97 -14.74 -3.66
CA LEU A 109 -4.65 -15.12 -3.13
C LEU A 109 -3.73 -15.75 -4.18
N ILE A 110 -4.31 -16.30 -5.25
CA ILE A 110 -3.59 -16.99 -6.32
C ILE A 110 -3.30 -16.04 -7.50
N VAL A 111 -4.22 -15.12 -7.80
CA VAL A 111 -4.20 -14.30 -9.04
C VAL A 111 -3.60 -12.90 -8.84
N LEU A 112 -3.52 -12.37 -7.61
CA LEU A 112 -3.03 -11.00 -7.32
C LEU A 112 -1.57 -10.92 -6.82
N GLN A 113 -0.72 -11.89 -7.19
CA GLN A 113 0.74 -11.78 -7.02
C GLN A 113 1.38 -11.03 -8.19
#